data_AF-A0A6N6WNS6-F1
#
_entry.id   AF-A0A6N6WNS6-F1
#
_cell.length_a   1.000
_cell.length_b   1.000
_cell.length_c   1.000
_cell.angle_alpha   90.00
_cell.angle_beta   90.00
_cell.angle_gamma   90.00
#
_symmetry.space_group_name_H-M   'P 1'
#
loop_
_entity.id
_entity.type
_entity.pdbx_description
1 polymer ?
#
loop_
_entity_poly.entity_id
_entity_poly.type
_entity_poly.pdbx_seq_one_letter_code
_entity_poly.pdbx_strand_id
1 'polypeptide(L)'
;SSTADDDLFTLPEGDISIGTPHVLEISPTDAAAFGQLFADYELLPPFRQLDRNSYALTEAERNASELTRWAGRKCPSGRVMGLANKGWIKGEPQDGGWIGWMIKPLGRWSLIMEIDEGFAVGMSPAELSAEQLLSKLWLWEGKAERYGWGSNSTQEAQFSVIDAITASELINDIEALFE
;
A
#
# COMPACT_ATOMS: atom_id res chain seq x y z
N SER A 1 7.59 23.08 18.74
CA SER A 1 8.19 22.14 17.77
C SER A 1 9.57 22.66 17.40
N SER A 2 10.47 21.81 16.91
CA SER A 2 11.77 22.23 16.38
C SER A 2 11.87 21.95 14.87
N THR A 3 12.78 22.63 14.18
CA THR A 3 13.15 22.36 12.79
C THR A 3 14.23 21.27 12.71
N ALA A 4 14.65 20.92 11.50
CA ALA A 4 15.77 20.00 11.26
C ALA A 4 17.13 20.55 11.77
N ASP A 5 17.24 21.87 11.94
CA ASP A 5 18.41 22.56 12.50
C ASP A 5 18.32 22.71 14.04
N ASP A 6 17.34 22.04 14.69
CA ASP A 6 17.00 22.15 16.12
C ASP A 6 16.53 23.54 16.57
N ASP A 7 16.14 24.40 15.64
CA ASP A 7 15.61 25.73 15.94
C ASP A 7 14.15 25.65 16.40
N LEU A 8 13.76 26.51 17.35
CA LEU A 8 12.37 26.64 17.77
C LEU A 8 11.46 27.02 16.59
N PHE A 9 10.58 26.12 16.20
CA PHE A 9 9.53 26.39 15.23
C PHE A 9 8.30 26.99 15.94
N THR A 10 8.04 28.26 15.67
CA THR A 10 6.84 28.95 16.14
C THR A 10 5.68 28.65 15.21
N LEU A 11 4.63 28.02 15.74
CA LEU A 11 3.43 27.72 14.99
C LEU A 11 2.73 29.04 14.59
N PRO A 12 2.31 29.20 13.32
CA PRO A 12 1.56 30.38 12.90
C PRO A 12 0.20 30.44 13.60
N GLU A 13 -0.31 31.66 13.80
CA GLU A 13 -1.65 31.87 14.36
C GLU A 13 -2.74 31.43 13.36
N GLY A 14 -3.86 30.93 13.88
CA GLY A 14 -5.02 30.52 13.09
C GLY A 14 -5.32 29.03 13.18
N ASP A 15 -6.08 28.54 12.21
CA ASP A 15 -6.43 27.12 12.11
C ASP A 15 -5.28 26.36 11.44
N ILE A 16 -4.57 25.56 12.22
CA ILE A 16 -3.39 24.81 11.77
C ILE A 16 -3.62 23.31 11.97
N SER A 17 -3.21 22.52 10.99
CA SER A 17 -3.19 21.05 11.09
C SER A 17 -1.76 20.56 11.27
N ILE A 18 -1.56 19.71 12.28
CA ILE A 18 -0.27 19.07 12.56
C ILE A 18 -0.43 17.58 12.25
N GLY A 19 0.48 17.04 11.45
CA GLY A 19 0.50 15.63 11.07
C GLY A 19 1.92 15.07 11.10
N THR A 20 2.02 13.75 10.95
CA THR A 20 3.31 13.05 10.80
C THR A 20 3.69 13.06 9.32
N PRO A 21 4.86 13.58 8.93
CA PRO A 21 5.27 13.59 7.54
C PRO A 21 5.58 12.18 7.04
N HIS A 22 5.26 11.93 5.77
CA HIS A 22 5.79 10.78 5.05
C HIS A 22 7.23 11.06 4.59
N VAL A 23 8.09 10.05 4.47
CA VAL A 23 9.50 10.24 4.05
C VAL A 23 9.63 10.93 2.68
N LEU A 24 8.65 10.75 1.79
CA LEU A 24 8.60 11.43 0.48
C LEU A 24 8.30 12.94 0.57
N GLU A 25 7.83 13.42 1.72
CA GLU A 25 7.56 14.84 1.97
C GLU A 25 8.76 15.53 2.65
N ILE A 26 9.78 14.76 3.03
CA ILE A 26 10.98 15.25 3.71
C ILE A 26 12.13 15.26 2.70
N SER A 27 12.86 16.37 2.61
CA SER A 27 14.04 16.40 1.76
C SER A 27 15.11 15.43 2.29
N PRO A 28 15.97 14.84 1.44
CA PRO A 28 17.06 13.99 1.91
C PRO A 28 17.97 14.69 2.94
N THR A 29 18.16 16.00 2.79
CA THR A 29 18.92 16.83 3.71
C THR A 29 18.26 16.92 5.08
N ASP A 30 16.95 17.23 5.12
CA ASP A 30 16.21 17.32 6.38
C ASP A 30 16.08 15.95 7.06
N ALA A 31 15.89 14.88 6.28
CA ALA A 31 15.84 13.51 6.81
C ALA A 31 17.17 13.13 7.50
N ALA A 32 18.31 13.47 6.89
CA ALA A 32 19.61 13.25 7.49
C ALA A 32 19.83 14.11 8.75
N ALA A 33 19.41 15.37 8.72
CA ALA A 33 19.52 16.27 9.86
C ALA A 33 18.67 15.81 11.05
N PHE A 34 17.40 15.42 10.83
CA PHE A 34 16.58 14.82 11.89
C PHE A 34 17.17 13.49 12.41
N GLY A 35 17.74 12.66 11.53
CA GLY A 35 18.44 11.45 11.93
C GLY A 35 19.62 11.73 12.86
N GLN A 36 20.40 12.79 12.57
CA GLN A 36 21.48 13.24 13.44
C GLN A 36 20.97 13.75 14.79
N LEU A 37 19.90 14.55 14.80
CA LEU A 37 19.29 15.00 16.06
C LEU A 37 18.84 13.83 16.94
N PHE A 38 18.18 12.82 16.36
CA PHE A 38 17.80 11.64 17.12
C PHE A 38 19.01 10.92 17.72
N ALA A 39 20.11 10.81 16.98
CA ALA A 39 21.36 10.24 17.50
C ALA A 39 21.97 11.08 18.63
N ASP A 40 22.01 12.41 18.47
CA ASP A 40 22.59 13.35 19.44
C ASP A 40 21.82 13.35 20.76
N TYR A 41 20.49 13.20 20.70
CA TYR A 41 19.63 13.06 21.88
C TYR A 41 19.54 11.61 22.42
N GLU A 42 20.33 10.68 21.87
CA GLU A 42 20.29 9.24 22.20
C GLU A 42 18.88 8.63 22.08
N LEU A 43 18.06 9.18 21.18
CA LEU A 43 16.71 8.71 20.89
C LEU A 43 16.78 7.60 19.86
N LEU A 44 16.62 6.35 20.31
CA LEU A 44 16.41 5.22 19.41
C LEU A 44 14.96 5.25 18.91
N PRO A 45 14.70 5.49 17.62
CA PRO A 45 13.34 5.51 17.12
C PRO A 45 12.74 4.10 17.26
N PRO A 46 11.53 3.97 17.81
CA PRO A 46 10.91 2.67 18.06
C PRO A 46 10.59 1.88 16.76
N PHE A 47 10.63 2.55 15.61
CA PHE A 47 10.46 1.98 14.28
C PHE A 47 11.14 2.87 13.22
N ARG A 48 11.41 2.30 12.04
CA ARG A 48 12.01 3.04 10.92
C ARG A 48 11.02 4.06 10.36
N GLN A 49 11.15 5.32 10.76
CA GLN A 49 10.36 6.43 10.22
C GLN A 49 11.06 7.12 9.06
N LEU A 50 12.31 7.57 9.29
CA LEU A 50 13.12 8.27 8.29
C LEU A 50 13.78 7.29 7.31
N ASP A 51 14.16 6.11 7.79
CA ASP A 51 14.78 5.05 6.98
C ASP A 51 13.77 4.03 6.46
N ARG A 52 12.50 4.43 6.33
CA ARG A 52 11.48 3.55 5.73
C ARG A 52 11.72 3.48 4.23
N ASN A 53 11.66 2.28 3.65
CA ASN A 53 11.68 2.14 2.19
C ASN A 53 10.55 2.99 1.59
N SER A 54 10.90 3.79 0.60
CA SER A 54 9.94 4.47 -0.25
C SER A 54 10.12 4.01 -1.69
N TYR A 55 9.00 3.92 -2.39
CA TYR A 55 8.96 3.41 -3.74
C TYR A 55 8.23 4.39 -4.65
N ALA A 56 8.62 4.40 -5.91
CA ALA A 56 7.94 5.16 -6.94
C ALA A 56 7.38 4.25 -8.03
N LEU A 57 6.26 4.66 -8.60
CA LEU A 57 5.85 4.19 -9.91
C LEU A 57 6.75 4.82 -10.96
N THR A 58 7.21 4.03 -11.91
CA THR A 58 7.84 4.55 -13.12
C THR A 58 6.84 5.38 -13.93
N GLU A 59 7.32 6.22 -14.84
CA GLU A 59 6.43 6.99 -15.73
C GLU A 59 5.50 6.07 -16.55
N ALA A 60 6.02 4.93 -17.01
CA ALA A 60 5.23 3.93 -17.74
C ALA A 60 4.10 3.39 -16.86
N GLU A 61 4.38 3.04 -15.61
CA GLU A 61 3.38 2.52 -14.67
C GLU A 61 2.36 3.57 -14.26
N ARG A 62 2.78 4.84 -14.07
CA ARG A 62 1.85 5.94 -13.82
C ARG A 62 0.84 6.10 -14.95
N ASN A 63 1.26 5.86 -16.20
CA ASN A 63 0.41 5.98 -17.38
C ASN A 63 -0.29 4.67 -17.77
N ALA A 64 -0.07 3.58 -17.03
CA ALA A 64 -0.72 2.29 -17.25
C ALA A 64 -2.02 2.19 -16.44
N SER A 65 -2.99 1.43 -16.95
CA SER A 65 -4.19 1.04 -16.21
C SER A 65 -4.02 -0.26 -15.41
N GLU A 66 -2.95 -1.00 -15.68
CA GLU A 66 -2.59 -2.24 -15.00
C GLU A 66 -1.11 -2.20 -14.59
N LEU A 67 -0.81 -2.71 -13.39
CA LEU A 67 0.56 -3.01 -12.97
C LEU A 67 0.80 -4.52 -13.05
N THR A 68 1.75 -4.89 -13.88
CA THR A 68 2.22 -6.28 -14.06
C THR A 68 3.63 -6.48 -13.50
N ARG A 69 4.14 -5.53 -12.70
CA ARG A 69 5.47 -5.59 -12.07
C ARG A 69 5.70 -6.90 -11.29
N TRP A 70 4.63 -7.46 -10.71
CA TRP A 70 4.68 -8.69 -9.92
C TRP A 70 4.05 -9.90 -10.61
N ALA A 71 3.65 -9.77 -11.88
CA ALA A 71 2.98 -10.83 -12.61
C ALA A 71 3.82 -12.12 -12.62
N GLY A 72 3.21 -13.24 -12.24
CA GLY A 72 3.84 -14.54 -12.21
C GLY A 72 4.75 -14.78 -11.00
N ARG A 73 4.89 -13.83 -10.07
CA ARG A 73 5.62 -14.04 -8.80
C ARG A 73 4.72 -14.79 -7.83
N LYS A 74 5.30 -15.77 -7.11
CA LYS A 74 4.63 -16.50 -6.04
C LYS A 74 4.95 -15.90 -4.68
N CYS A 75 3.95 -15.84 -3.80
CA CYS A 75 4.11 -15.41 -2.41
C CYS A 75 3.35 -16.34 -1.45
N PRO A 76 3.76 -16.48 -0.18
CA PRO A 76 3.05 -17.32 0.77
C PRO A 76 1.60 -16.85 0.99
N SER A 77 0.63 -17.76 0.91
CA SER A 77 -0.80 -17.44 1.12
C SER A 77 -1.07 -16.76 2.47
N GLY A 78 -0.33 -17.15 3.51
CA GLY A 78 -0.45 -16.53 4.83
C GLY A 78 -0.10 -15.03 4.84
N ARG A 79 0.81 -14.58 3.97
CA ARG A 79 1.16 -13.15 3.85
C ARG A 79 0.09 -12.38 3.10
N VAL A 80 -0.48 -12.96 2.05
CA VAL A 80 -1.64 -12.37 1.34
C VAL A 80 -2.80 -12.19 2.30
N MET A 81 -3.11 -13.19 3.13
CA MET A 81 -4.12 -13.08 4.19
C MET A 81 -3.75 -12.02 5.24
N GLY A 82 -2.47 -11.89 5.56
CA GLY A 82 -1.94 -10.87 6.47
C GLY A 82 -2.15 -9.42 6.02
N LEU A 83 -2.41 -9.17 4.72
CA LEU A 83 -2.75 -7.83 4.21
C LEU A 83 -4.00 -7.25 4.87
N ALA A 84 -4.88 -8.10 5.43
CA ALA A 84 -6.02 -7.63 6.21
C ALA A 84 -5.61 -6.73 7.40
N ASN A 85 -4.44 -7.00 8.00
CA ASN A 85 -3.89 -6.16 9.08
C ASN A 85 -3.41 -4.79 8.59
N LYS A 86 -3.30 -4.62 7.26
CA LYS A 86 -2.91 -3.38 6.59
C LYS A 86 -4.10 -2.71 5.90
N GLY A 87 -5.33 -3.08 6.27
CA GLY A 87 -6.56 -2.48 5.76
C GLY A 87 -6.90 -2.90 4.33
N TRP A 88 -6.36 -4.01 3.85
CA TRP A 88 -6.90 -4.69 2.68
C TRP A 88 -8.11 -5.54 3.08
N ILE A 89 -9.00 -5.80 2.13
CA ILE A 89 -10.15 -6.67 2.31
C ILE A 89 -10.13 -7.78 1.26
N LYS A 90 -10.71 -8.92 1.59
CA LYS A 90 -11.00 -9.95 0.60
C LYS A 90 -12.15 -9.46 -0.28
N GLY A 91 -12.08 -9.72 -1.59
CA GLY A 91 -13.21 -9.44 -2.45
C GLY A 91 -14.39 -10.38 -2.20
N GLU A 92 -15.52 -10.07 -2.85
CA GLU A 92 -16.72 -10.88 -2.69
C GLU A 92 -16.51 -12.32 -3.20
N PRO A 93 -17.02 -13.33 -2.48
CA PRO A 93 -17.02 -14.70 -2.95
C PRO A 93 -17.82 -14.83 -4.25
N GLN A 94 -17.24 -15.47 -5.24
CA GLN A 94 -17.87 -15.80 -6.51
C GLN A 94 -18.58 -17.16 -6.42
N ASP A 95 -18.85 -17.77 -7.59
CA ASP A 95 -19.42 -19.10 -7.67
C ASP A 95 -18.57 -20.12 -6.87
N GLY A 96 -19.25 -21.00 -6.12
CA GLY A 96 -18.61 -21.92 -5.19
C GLY A 96 -17.94 -21.27 -3.96
N GLY A 97 -18.13 -19.97 -3.72
CA GLY A 97 -17.51 -19.25 -2.60
C GLY A 97 -16.03 -18.90 -2.82
N TRP A 98 -15.58 -18.86 -4.08
CA TRP A 98 -14.18 -18.58 -4.45
C TRP A 98 -13.85 -17.10 -4.42
N ILE A 99 -12.71 -16.75 -3.84
CA ILE A 99 -12.19 -15.39 -3.72
C ILE A 99 -10.85 -15.33 -4.48
N GLY A 100 -10.83 -14.61 -5.60
CA GLY A 100 -9.65 -14.43 -6.46
C GLY A 100 -8.96 -13.07 -6.31
N TRP A 101 -9.36 -12.25 -5.33
CA TRP A 101 -8.83 -10.89 -5.20
C TRP A 101 -8.72 -10.40 -3.77
N MET A 102 -7.68 -9.61 -3.54
CA MET A 102 -7.54 -8.72 -2.38
C MET A 102 -7.72 -7.28 -2.85
N ILE A 103 -8.35 -6.45 -2.02
CA ILE A 103 -8.76 -5.11 -2.40
C ILE A 103 -8.30 -4.11 -1.35
N LYS A 104 -7.68 -3.01 -1.77
CA LYS A 104 -7.31 -1.89 -0.89
C LYS A 104 -8.22 -0.69 -1.17
N PRO A 105 -9.02 -0.23 -0.19
CA PRO A 105 -9.79 1.01 -0.33
C PRO A 105 -8.87 2.23 -0.39
N LEU A 106 -9.09 3.11 -1.37
CA LEU A 106 -8.31 4.34 -1.63
C LEU A 106 -9.24 5.55 -1.86
N GLY A 107 -10.27 5.68 -1.02
CA GLY A 107 -11.27 6.73 -1.15
C GLY A 107 -12.27 6.44 -2.27
N ARG A 108 -12.25 7.23 -3.35
CA ARG A 108 -13.11 6.99 -4.53
C ARG A 108 -12.65 5.78 -5.35
N TRP A 109 -11.38 5.41 -5.20
CA TRP A 109 -10.76 4.29 -5.91
C TRP A 109 -10.64 3.09 -5.00
N SER A 110 -10.59 1.91 -5.61
CA SER A 110 -10.16 0.67 -4.97
C SER A 110 -9.06 0.04 -5.81
N LEU A 111 -7.94 -0.32 -5.19
CA LEU A 111 -6.91 -1.10 -5.85
C LEU A 111 -7.27 -2.57 -5.73
N ILE A 112 -7.40 -3.25 -6.86
CA ILE A 112 -7.66 -4.68 -6.94
C ILE A 112 -6.33 -5.38 -7.19
N MET A 113 -6.05 -6.43 -6.43
CA MET A 113 -4.93 -7.34 -6.63
C MET A 113 -5.49 -8.73 -6.94
N GLU A 114 -5.24 -9.21 -8.15
CA GLU A 114 -5.67 -10.53 -8.61
C GLU A 114 -4.66 -11.61 -8.23
N ILE A 115 -5.20 -12.72 -7.72
CA ILE A 115 -4.47 -13.91 -7.31
C ILE A 115 -5.10 -15.15 -7.93
N ASP A 116 -4.28 -16.09 -8.41
CA ASP A 116 -4.80 -17.21 -9.22
C ASP A 116 -5.20 -18.43 -8.37
N GLU A 117 -4.51 -18.69 -7.26
CA GLU A 117 -4.82 -19.83 -6.38
C GLU A 117 -5.98 -19.53 -5.43
N GLY A 118 -6.32 -18.26 -5.22
CA GLY A 118 -7.48 -17.79 -4.46
C GLY A 118 -7.67 -18.42 -3.08
N PHE A 119 -8.88 -18.23 -2.54
CA PHE A 119 -9.32 -18.77 -1.26
C PHE A 119 -10.80 -19.15 -1.34
N ALA A 120 -11.24 -20.15 -0.57
CA ALA A 120 -12.68 -20.39 -0.36
C ALA A 120 -13.18 -19.72 0.93
N VAL A 121 -14.45 -19.32 0.96
CA VAL A 121 -15.10 -18.86 2.20
C VAL A 121 -15.06 -19.95 3.27
N GLY A 122 -14.60 -19.60 4.47
CA GLY A 122 -14.53 -20.53 5.60
C GLY A 122 -13.37 -21.52 5.55
N MET A 123 -12.50 -21.43 4.54
CA MET A 123 -11.29 -22.25 4.42
C MET A 123 -10.39 -22.04 5.64
N SER A 124 -9.97 -23.14 6.26
CA SER A 124 -9.02 -23.10 7.37
C SER A 124 -7.59 -22.84 6.86
N PRO A 125 -6.68 -22.30 7.69
CA PRO A 125 -5.29 -22.09 7.28
C PRO A 125 -4.57 -23.35 6.78
N ALA A 126 -5.01 -24.54 7.21
CA ALA A 126 -4.43 -25.82 6.79
C ALA A 126 -4.85 -26.25 5.37
N GLU A 127 -5.93 -25.68 4.84
CA GLU A 127 -6.47 -25.97 3.50
C GLU A 127 -6.03 -24.95 2.45
N LEU A 128 -5.36 -23.87 2.87
CA LEU A 128 -4.79 -22.87 1.98
C LEU A 128 -3.72 -23.53 1.09
N SER A 129 -3.70 -23.18 -0.20
CA SER A 129 -2.50 -23.36 -1.01
C SER A 129 -1.30 -22.75 -0.28
N ALA A 130 -0.13 -23.38 -0.36
CA ALA A 130 1.07 -22.84 0.27
C ALA A 130 1.43 -21.44 -0.29
N GLU A 131 1.13 -21.23 -1.57
CA GLU A 131 1.51 -20.03 -2.31
C GLU A 131 0.33 -19.47 -3.12
N GLN A 132 0.33 -18.16 -3.34
CA GLN A 132 -0.50 -17.45 -4.29
C GLN A 132 0.37 -16.92 -5.43
N LEU A 133 -0.12 -17.00 -6.66
CA LEU A 133 0.45 -16.30 -7.80
C LEU A 133 -0.19 -14.92 -7.91
N LEU A 134 0.61 -13.85 -7.97
CA LEU A 134 0.10 -12.52 -8.32
C LEU A 134 0.02 -12.40 -9.85
N SER A 135 -1.13 -11.98 -10.36
CA SER A 135 -1.35 -11.81 -11.80
C SER A 135 -1.18 -10.36 -12.23
N LYS A 136 -2.00 -9.47 -11.67
CA LYS A 136 -1.93 -8.03 -11.95
C LYS A 136 -2.68 -7.21 -10.90
N LEU A 137 -2.43 -5.91 -10.93
CA LEU A 137 -3.14 -4.93 -10.11
C LEU A 137 -3.77 -3.86 -10.99
N TRP A 138 -4.95 -3.37 -10.63
CA TRP A 138 -5.61 -2.26 -11.32
C TRP A 138 -6.47 -1.42 -10.38
N LEU A 139 -6.78 -0.20 -10.81
CA LEU A 139 -7.70 0.68 -10.12
C LEU A 139 -9.12 0.47 -10.63
N TRP A 140 -10.06 0.39 -9.70
CA TRP A 140 -11.49 0.38 -9.97
C TRP A 140 -12.16 1.59 -9.32
N GLU A 141 -13.02 2.28 -10.07
CA GLU A 141 -13.78 3.40 -9.53
C GLU A 141 -14.97 2.90 -8.72
N GLY A 142 -14.89 3.07 -7.40
CA GLY A 142 -15.95 2.69 -6.49
C GLY A 142 -15.42 2.20 -5.15
N LYS A 143 -16.36 1.93 -4.26
CA LYS A 143 -16.08 1.46 -2.90
C LYS A 143 -15.73 -0.02 -2.91
N ALA A 144 -14.63 -0.39 -2.27
CA ALA A 144 -14.07 -1.74 -2.27
C ALA A 144 -15.10 -2.85 -1.97
N GLU A 145 -16.07 -2.57 -1.10
CA GLU A 145 -17.14 -3.50 -0.70
C GLU A 145 -18.16 -3.79 -1.82
N ARG A 146 -18.10 -3.06 -2.94
CA ARG A 146 -18.98 -3.24 -4.11
C ARG A 146 -18.27 -3.91 -5.30
N TYR A 147 -16.99 -4.20 -5.14
CA TYR A 147 -16.22 -4.88 -6.17
C TYR A 147 -16.45 -6.40 -6.10
N GLY A 148 -17.02 -6.97 -7.16
CA GLY A 148 -17.50 -8.34 -7.14
C GLY A 148 -18.17 -8.76 -8.45
N TRP A 149 -18.91 -9.86 -8.40
CA TRP A 149 -19.52 -10.46 -9.58
C TRP A 149 -20.52 -9.48 -10.25
N GLY A 150 -20.30 -9.19 -11.53
CA GLY A 150 -21.11 -8.25 -12.30
C GLY A 150 -20.71 -6.77 -12.18
N SER A 151 -19.74 -6.41 -11.32
CA SER A 151 -19.17 -5.05 -11.22
C SER A 151 -17.73 -4.93 -11.72
N ASN A 152 -17.18 -6.02 -12.29
CA ASN A 152 -15.91 -6.05 -13.01
C ASN A 152 -16.02 -5.23 -14.32
N SER A 153 -15.98 -3.90 -14.22
CA SER A 153 -15.93 -2.99 -15.37
C SER A 153 -14.54 -2.98 -16.03
N THR A 154 -14.43 -2.39 -17.22
CA THR A 154 -13.15 -2.20 -17.92
C THR A 154 -12.16 -1.40 -17.07
N GLN A 155 -10.91 -1.86 -17.08
CA GLN A 155 -9.80 -1.30 -16.31
C GLN A 155 -9.24 -0.07 -17.03
N GLU A 156 -9.86 1.10 -16.79
CA GLU A 156 -9.57 2.32 -17.57
C GLU A 156 -8.77 3.37 -16.79
N ALA A 157 -8.78 3.30 -15.45
CA ALA A 157 -8.09 4.29 -14.62
C ALA A 157 -6.57 4.09 -14.65
N GLN A 158 -5.83 5.12 -15.01
CA GLN A 158 -4.38 5.14 -14.92
C GLN A 158 -3.91 5.33 -13.48
N PHE A 159 -2.77 4.77 -13.10
CA PHE A 159 -2.21 4.96 -11.75
C PHE A 159 -1.74 6.39 -11.46
N SER A 160 -1.70 7.27 -12.46
CA SER A 160 -1.43 8.70 -12.29
C SER A 160 -2.47 9.43 -11.44
N VAL A 161 -3.64 8.82 -11.22
CA VAL A 161 -4.73 9.40 -10.40
C VAL A 161 -4.53 9.26 -8.89
N ILE A 162 -3.58 8.43 -8.45
CA ILE A 162 -3.20 8.30 -7.04
C ILE A 162 -1.93 9.11 -6.76
N ASP A 163 -1.83 9.68 -5.56
CA ASP A 163 -0.66 10.44 -5.14
C ASP A 163 0.55 9.54 -4.87
N ALA A 164 1.74 10.15 -4.80
CA ALA A 164 3.00 9.42 -4.65
C ALA A 164 3.13 8.67 -3.31
N ILE A 165 2.53 9.19 -2.23
CA ILE A 165 2.55 8.54 -0.92
C ILE A 165 1.70 7.29 -0.97
N THR A 166 0.46 7.41 -1.46
CA THR A 166 -0.44 6.27 -1.67
C THR A 166 0.24 5.22 -2.55
N ALA A 167 0.84 5.61 -3.67
CA ALA A 167 1.55 4.68 -4.55
C ALA A 167 2.72 3.97 -3.86
N SER A 168 3.53 4.70 -3.09
CA SER A 168 4.66 4.15 -2.34
C SER A 168 4.22 3.13 -1.31
N GLU A 169 3.16 3.44 -0.53
CA GLU A 169 2.64 2.54 0.50
C GLU A 169 2.04 1.26 -0.10
N LEU A 170 1.36 1.38 -1.24
CA LEU A 170 0.86 0.22 -1.98
C LEU A 170 2.00 -0.67 -2.47
N ILE A 171 3.03 -0.11 -3.09
CA ILE A 171 4.21 -0.88 -3.54
C ILE A 171 4.88 -1.56 -2.35
N ASN A 172 5.03 -0.87 -1.22
CA ASN A 172 5.62 -1.42 0.00
C ASN A 172 4.81 -2.62 0.54
N ASP A 173 3.47 -2.55 0.49
CA ASP A 173 2.61 -3.67 0.87
C ASP A 173 2.80 -4.89 -0.02
N ILE A 174 2.93 -4.69 -1.33
CA ILE A 174 3.10 -5.77 -2.30
C ILE A 174 4.51 -6.36 -2.25
N GLU A 175 5.56 -5.55 -2.14
CA GLU A 175 6.94 -6.06 -2.04
C GLU A 175 7.11 -6.92 -0.78
N ALA A 176 6.51 -6.52 0.35
CA ALA A 176 6.55 -7.27 1.60
C ALA A 176 5.91 -8.68 1.51
N LEU A 177 5.12 -8.98 0.47
CA LEU A 177 4.63 -10.33 0.22
C LEU A 177 5.76 -11.30 -0.13
N PHE A 178 6.87 -10.79 -0.68
CA PHE A 178 7.93 -11.59 -1.28
C PHE A 178 9.26 -11.61 -0.50
N GLU A 179 9.35 -10.90 0.64
CA GLU A 179 10.59 -10.79 1.46
C GLU A 179 10.92 -12.01 2.33
#